data_AF-A0A3D3X3B0-F1
#
_entry.id   AF-A0A3D3X3B0-F1
#
_cell.length_a   1.000
_cell.length_b   1.000
_cell.length_c   1.000
_cell.angle_alpha   90.00
_cell.angle_beta   90.00
_cell.angle_gamma   90.00
#
_symmetry.space_group_name_H-M   'P 1'
#
loop_
_entity.id
_entity.type
_entity.pdbx_description
1 polymer ?
#
loop_
_entity_poly.entity_id
_entity_poly.type
_entity_poly.pdbx_seq_one_letter_code
_entity_poly.pdbx_strand_id
1 'polypeptide(L)'
;MKLPPELLKAGKTVKDFEEKRKAFERVGKSSGEEEICNELYEDLIEECKDYQELEEVFRSLARFLDQHGKESFEEQQKTLQARLLGFENEGATKVRISSSGCCESCREFDGKVLKLEQALLNLPMPSSQCSASGVSEFIWSSATYEIAEESASVSKNPPSGAEFIPDPPRLEKESSVEGSKSEIPGTNKGLQDYFLPLFLILCGIIFLPFSWISGVFLILWSLPFIPLLWRNLERKLPDLSGGWIRYGTGLLGIPLALLILLLPMLLDQRSIKKNEVALPSYEVLSYQDQSIPGRSRLQVHIYAPNAVSARERARVAMQAAKQIQQTQLSENPNQPDYQYISVTLEAVRQKSGVSHPLAKAEYAPDGLGRNGDINPSKKNRWSWNVSSSSVPVESSNPDSYTGIEKSLEPFLKR
;
A
#
# COMPACT_ATOMS: atom_id res chain seq x y z
N MET A 1 -20.16 23.44 -15.47
CA MET A 1 -19.39 22.18 -15.54
C MET A 1 -20.33 21.03 -15.83
N LYS A 2 -19.89 19.99 -16.54
CA LYS A 2 -20.65 18.75 -16.72
C LYS A 2 -20.01 17.67 -15.86
N LEU A 3 -20.78 17.06 -14.96
CA LEU A 3 -20.30 15.92 -14.17
C LEU A 3 -20.08 14.72 -15.12
N PRO A 4 -19.04 13.91 -14.91
CA PRO A 4 -18.86 12.66 -15.64
C PRO A 4 -20.15 11.80 -15.60
N PRO A 5 -20.58 11.22 -16.72
CA PRO A 5 -21.79 10.39 -16.77
C PRO A 5 -21.69 9.18 -15.85
N GLU A 6 -20.48 8.70 -15.59
CA GLU A 6 -20.19 7.62 -14.64
C GLU A 6 -20.52 8.00 -13.18
N LEU A 7 -20.16 9.21 -12.74
CA LEU A 7 -20.52 9.73 -11.40
C LEU A 7 -22.03 9.97 -11.27
N LEU A 8 -22.68 10.44 -12.34
CA LEU A 8 -24.13 10.60 -12.38
C LEU A 8 -24.86 9.25 -12.23
N LYS A 9 -24.36 8.19 -12.88
CA LYS A 9 -24.89 6.83 -12.72
C LYS A 9 -24.69 6.30 -11.30
N ALA A 10 -23.57 6.64 -10.66
CA ALA A 10 -23.29 6.32 -9.27
C ALA A 10 -24.02 7.23 -8.26
N GLY A 11 -24.95 8.08 -8.70
CA GLY A 11 -25.81 8.87 -7.83
C GLY A 11 -25.25 10.21 -7.34
N LYS A 12 -24.03 10.60 -7.72
CA LYS A 12 -23.50 11.93 -7.39
C LYS A 12 -24.12 13.01 -8.28
N THR A 13 -24.25 14.21 -7.73
CA THR A 13 -24.91 15.35 -8.36
C THR A 13 -23.93 16.51 -8.59
N VAL A 14 -24.35 17.49 -9.40
CA VAL A 14 -23.58 18.74 -9.58
C VAL A 14 -23.40 19.49 -8.27
N LYS A 15 -24.36 19.36 -7.33
CA LYS A 15 -24.27 19.98 -6.01
C LYS A 15 -23.12 19.39 -5.19
N ASP A 16 -22.96 18.07 -5.21
CA ASP A 16 -21.87 17.38 -4.49
C ASP A 16 -20.51 17.81 -5.02
N PHE A 17 -20.40 17.97 -6.34
CA PHE A 17 -19.21 18.52 -6.98
C PHE A 17 -18.90 19.94 -6.50
N GLU A 18 -19.88 20.83 -6.48
CA GLU A 18 -19.68 22.21 -6.01
C GLU A 18 -19.32 22.28 -4.52
N GLU A 19 -19.89 21.41 -3.70
CA GLU A 19 -19.56 21.31 -2.27
C GLU A 19 -18.11 20.87 -2.07
N LYS A 20 -17.68 19.82 -2.78
CA LYS A 20 -16.30 19.32 -2.74
C LYS A 20 -15.31 20.35 -3.29
N ARG A 21 -15.61 21.02 -4.40
CA ARG A 21 -14.81 22.13 -4.94
C ARG A 21 -14.62 23.25 -3.91
N LYS A 22 -15.70 23.71 -3.27
CA LYS A 22 -15.63 24.73 -2.22
C LYS A 22 -14.81 24.28 -1.02
N ALA A 23 -14.79 22.98 -0.70
CA ALA A 23 -13.95 22.43 0.36
C ALA A 23 -12.45 22.51 -0.02
N PHE A 24 -12.10 22.18 -1.26
CA PHE A 24 -10.72 22.33 -1.77
C PHE A 24 -10.24 23.78 -1.76
N GLU A 25 -11.08 24.71 -2.24
CA GLU A 25 -10.80 26.15 -2.25
C GLU A 25 -10.56 26.69 -0.82
N ARG A 26 -11.34 26.23 0.17
CA ARG A 26 -11.17 26.59 1.59
C ARG A 26 -9.83 26.14 2.19
N VAL A 27 -9.26 25.05 1.69
CA VAL A 27 -7.97 24.50 2.15
C VAL A 27 -6.79 25.05 1.32
N GLY A 28 -7.05 25.98 0.39
CA GLY A 28 -6.01 26.58 -0.46
C GLY A 28 -5.47 25.62 -1.53
N LYS A 29 -6.17 24.51 -1.79
CA LYS A 29 -5.83 23.60 -2.90
C LYS A 29 -6.46 24.12 -4.19
N SER A 30 -5.65 24.57 -5.15
CA SER A 30 -6.11 24.70 -6.54
C SER A 30 -6.14 23.31 -7.16
N SER A 31 -7.29 22.66 -7.15
CA SER A 31 -7.48 21.34 -7.75
C SER A 31 -8.13 21.44 -9.12
N GLY A 32 -7.67 20.60 -10.03
CA GLY A 32 -8.34 20.41 -11.33
C GLY A 32 -9.70 19.74 -11.16
N GLU A 33 -10.60 19.93 -12.12
CA GLU A 33 -11.92 19.27 -12.15
C GLU A 33 -11.81 17.74 -12.01
N GLU A 34 -10.76 17.14 -12.55
CA GLU A 34 -10.47 15.71 -12.46
C GLU A 34 -10.13 15.24 -11.03
N GLU A 35 -9.38 16.03 -10.26
CA GLU A 35 -9.02 15.67 -8.88
C GLU A 35 -10.26 15.67 -7.99
N ILE A 36 -11.15 16.65 -8.20
CA ILE A 36 -12.42 16.71 -7.49
C ILE A 36 -13.30 15.51 -7.86
N CYS A 37 -13.32 15.09 -9.14
CA CYS A 37 -14.07 13.91 -9.57
C CYS A 37 -13.50 12.61 -8.96
N ASN A 38 -12.17 12.46 -8.90
CA ASN A 38 -11.53 11.31 -8.25
C ASN A 38 -11.93 11.21 -6.77
N GLU A 39 -11.92 12.32 -6.06
CA GLU A 39 -12.31 12.37 -4.64
C GLU A 39 -13.80 12.08 -4.43
N LEU A 40 -14.67 12.44 -5.37
CA LEU A 40 -16.07 12.01 -5.33
C LEU A 40 -16.22 10.50 -5.52
N TYR A 41 -15.34 9.85 -6.28
CA TYR A 41 -15.31 8.38 -6.36
C TYR A 41 -14.77 7.75 -5.08
N GLU A 42 -13.76 8.34 -4.44
CA GLU A 42 -13.27 7.88 -3.13
C GLU A 42 -14.38 7.94 -2.08
N ASP A 43 -15.13 9.05 -2.00
CA ASP A 43 -16.30 9.17 -1.14
C ASP A 43 -17.35 8.07 -1.45
N LEU A 44 -17.61 7.76 -2.73
CA LEU A 44 -18.53 6.68 -3.11
C LEU A 44 -18.05 5.31 -2.64
N ILE A 45 -16.75 5.03 -2.75
CA ILE A 45 -16.17 3.75 -2.32
C ILE A 45 -16.37 3.57 -0.81
N GLU A 46 -16.21 4.63 -0.02
CA GLU A 46 -16.46 4.61 1.43
C GLU A 46 -17.94 4.44 1.79
N GLU A 47 -18.85 4.92 0.94
CA GLU A 47 -20.31 4.84 1.13
C GLU A 47 -20.91 3.47 0.74
N CYS A 48 -20.18 2.61 0.02
CA CYS A 48 -20.68 1.33 -0.49
C CYS A 48 -20.98 0.32 0.63
N LYS A 49 -22.11 -0.39 0.50
CA LYS A 49 -22.60 -1.34 1.52
C LYS A 49 -22.40 -2.80 1.14
N ASP A 50 -22.25 -3.08 -0.14
CA ASP A 50 -22.00 -4.41 -0.66
C ASP A 50 -20.93 -4.43 -1.76
N TYR A 51 -20.48 -5.64 -2.08
CA TYR A 51 -19.42 -5.84 -3.06
C TYR A 51 -19.87 -5.60 -4.51
N GLN A 52 -21.17 -5.64 -4.78
CA GLN A 52 -21.71 -5.34 -6.10
C GLN A 52 -21.64 -3.83 -6.36
N GLU A 53 -21.99 -3.01 -5.37
CA GLU A 53 -21.81 -1.55 -5.40
C GLU A 53 -20.33 -1.20 -5.58
N LEU A 54 -19.43 -1.82 -4.80
CA LEU A 54 -17.97 -1.63 -4.95
C LEU A 54 -17.48 -2.00 -6.35
N GLU A 55 -17.93 -3.12 -6.92
CA GLU A 55 -17.57 -3.52 -8.28
C GLU A 55 -17.97 -2.43 -9.30
N GLU A 56 -19.18 -1.88 -9.19
CA GLU A 56 -19.67 -0.86 -10.10
C GLU A 56 -18.93 0.48 -9.97
N VAL A 57 -18.62 0.90 -8.74
CA VAL A 57 -17.90 2.14 -8.46
C VAL A 57 -16.44 2.04 -8.95
N PHE A 58 -15.72 0.96 -8.63
CA PHE A 58 -14.34 0.77 -9.12
C PHE A 58 -14.29 0.66 -10.65
N ARG A 59 -15.26 -0.01 -11.28
CA ARG A 59 -15.34 -0.09 -12.75
C ARG A 59 -15.55 1.29 -13.38
N SER A 60 -16.36 2.12 -12.73
CA SER A 60 -16.66 3.48 -13.18
C SER A 60 -15.46 4.40 -13.04
N LEU A 61 -14.76 4.32 -11.90
CA LEU A 61 -13.49 5.04 -11.67
C LEU A 61 -12.42 4.61 -12.67
N ALA A 62 -12.23 3.31 -12.89
CA ALA A 62 -11.26 2.80 -13.86
C ALA A 62 -11.51 3.36 -15.27
N ARG A 63 -12.78 3.39 -15.71
CA ARG A 63 -13.18 3.96 -17.00
C ARG A 63 -12.93 5.46 -17.06
N PHE A 64 -13.24 6.18 -15.99
CA PHE A 64 -12.99 7.62 -15.89
C PHE A 64 -11.50 7.93 -16.05
N LEU A 65 -10.63 7.18 -15.35
CA LEU A 65 -9.17 7.32 -15.46
C LEU A 65 -8.67 7.02 -16.88
N ASP A 66 -9.14 5.93 -17.49
CA ASP A 66 -8.77 5.56 -18.87
C ASP A 66 -9.18 6.64 -19.89
N GLN A 67 -10.39 7.19 -19.80
CA GLN A 67 -10.85 8.28 -20.69
C GLN A 67 -9.99 9.55 -20.59
N HIS A 68 -9.36 9.78 -19.44
CA HIS A 68 -8.49 10.93 -19.20
C HIS A 68 -7.00 10.61 -19.42
N GLY A 69 -6.68 9.44 -19.99
CA GLY A 69 -5.31 9.04 -20.26
C GLY A 69 -4.48 8.86 -18.98
N LYS A 70 -5.09 8.32 -17.93
CA LYS A 70 -4.43 7.92 -16.68
C LYS A 70 -4.41 6.40 -16.56
N GLU A 71 -3.41 5.90 -15.84
CA GLU A 71 -3.33 4.47 -15.50
C GLU A 71 -4.53 4.09 -14.63
N SER A 72 -5.21 2.98 -14.98
CA SER A 72 -6.44 2.50 -14.33
C SER A 72 -6.36 1.03 -13.93
N PHE A 73 -5.15 0.45 -14.00
CA PHE A 73 -4.95 -0.99 -13.84
C PHE A 73 -5.25 -1.45 -12.42
N GLU A 74 -4.89 -0.64 -11.42
CA GLU A 74 -5.17 -0.94 -10.01
C GLU A 74 -6.69 -0.99 -9.73
N GLU A 75 -7.44 -0.04 -10.29
CA GLU A 75 -8.89 0.05 -10.14
C GLU A 75 -9.59 -1.10 -10.89
N GLN A 76 -9.03 -1.54 -12.02
CA GLN A 76 -9.50 -2.76 -12.71
C GLN A 76 -9.28 -4.01 -11.84
N GLN A 77 -8.15 -4.12 -11.15
CA GLN A 77 -7.91 -5.22 -10.20
C GLN A 77 -8.89 -5.17 -9.02
N LYS A 78 -9.11 -3.99 -8.43
CA LYS A 78 -10.08 -3.80 -7.34
C LYS A 78 -11.52 -4.12 -7.77
N THR A 79 -11.89 -3.80 -9.01
CA THR A 79 -13.19 -4.18 -9.60
C THR A 79 -13.40 -5.69 -9.55
N LEU A 80 -12.40 -6.46 -10.00
CA LEU A 80 -12.49 -7.92 -10.05
C LEU A 80 -12.36 -8.57 -8.67
N GLN A 81 -11.57 -7.97 -7.76
CA GLN A 81 -11.52 -8.39 -6.36
C GLN A 81 -12.87 -8.21 -5.68
N ALA A 82 -13.53 -7.06 -5.84
CA ALA A 82 -14.88 -6.82 -5.30
C ALA A 82 -15.85 -7.90 -5.80
N ARG A 83 -15.84 -8.19 -7.10
CA ARG A 83 -16.66 -9.26 -7.70
C ARG A 83 -16.42 -10.64 -7.07
N LEU A 84 -15.15 -11.03 -6.92
CA LEU A 84 -14.77 -12.30 -6.32
C LEU A 84 -15.15 -12.38 -4.83
N LEU A 85 -15.03 -11.29 -4.08
CA LEU A 85 -15.48 -11.18 -2.69
C LEU A 85 -17.02 -11.23 -2.59
N GLY A 86 -17.73 -10.67 -3.57
CA GLY A 86 -19.18 -10.84 -3.71
C GLY A 86 -19.56 -12.32 -3.85
N PHE A 87 -18.88 -13.05 -4.73
CA PHE A 87 -19.08 -14.49 -4.86
C PHE A 87 -18.72 -15.28 -3.58
N GLU A 88 -17.68 -14.86 -2.85
CA GLU A 88 -17.33 -15.45 -1.55
C GLU A 88 -18.46 -15.26 -0.53
N ASN A 89 -19.00 -14.04 -0.44
CA ASN A 89 -20.14 -13.70 0.42
C ASN A 89 -21.41 -14.49 0.05
N GLU A 90 -21.62 -14.79 -1.24
CA GLU A 90 -22.70 -15.63 -1.74
C GLU A 90 -22.47 -17.14 -1.49
N GLY A 91 -21.30 -17.52 -0.97
CA GLY A 91 -20.95 -18.91 -0.64
C GLY A 91 -20.37 -19.71 -1.81
N ALA A 92 -19.98 -19.06 -2.90
CA ALA A 92 -19.34 -19.73 -4.03
C ALA A 92 -17.94 -20.25 -3.63
N THR A 93 -17.57 -21.43 -4.15
CA THR A 93 -16.24 -22.03 -3.90
C THR A 93 -15.37 -22.10 -5.14
N LYS A 94 -15.98 -21.95 -6.32
CA LYS A 94 -15.32 -22.05 -7.63
C LYS A 94 -15.81 -20.96 -8.55
N VAL A 95 -14.89 -20.46 -9.37
CA VAL A 95 -15.15 -19.42 -10.37
C VAL A 95 -14.61 -19.84 -11.73
N ARG A 96 -15.24 -19.36 -12.79
CA ARG A 96 -14.84 -19.56 -14.18
C ARG A 96 -14.34 -18.23 -14.75
N ILE A 97 -13.25 -18.27 -15.50
CA ILE A 97 -12.77 -17.11 -16.26
C ILE A 97 -13.62 -16.93 -17.51
N SER A 98 -14.07 -15.70 -17.76
CA SER A 98 -14.80 -15.28 -18.95
C SER A 98 -14.00 -14.16 -19.63
N SER A 99 -13.41 -14.45 -20.78
CA SER A 99 -12.38 -13.62 -21.44
C SER A 99 -12.42 -13.65 -22.97
N SER A 100 -13.41 -14.32 -23.55
CA SER A 100 -13.60 -14.49 -24.99
C SER A 100 -13.48 -13.20 -25.82
N GLY A 101 -13.88 -12.06 -25.24
CA GLY A 101 -13.86 -10.73 -25.85
C GLY A 101 -12.70 -9.79 -25.47
N CYS A 102 -11.59 -10.29 -24.88
CA CYS A 102 -10.48 -9.45 -24.41
C CYS A 102 -9.32 -9.35 -25.42
N CYS A 103 -8.22 -10.07 -25.21
CA CYS A 103 -7.10 -10.20 -26.16
C CYS A 103 -6.74 -11.69 -26.33
N GLU A 104 -5.84 -12.00 -27.28
CA GLU A 104 -5.40 -13.37 -27.55
C GLU A 104 -4.85 -14.07 -26.30
N SER A 105 -4.00 -13.39 -25.53
CA SER A 105 -3.44 -13.92 -24.26
C SER A 105 -4.52 -14.24 -23.24
N CYS A 106 -5.53 -13.37 -23.07
CA CYS A 106 -6.62 -13.62 -22.14
C CYS A 106 -7.50 -14.80 -22.60
N ARG A 107 -7.75 -14.92 -23.91
CA ARG A 107 -8.62 -15.96 -24.49
C ARG A 107 -8.10 -17.38 -24.23
N GLU A 108 -6.79 -17.58 -24.02
CA GLU A 108 -6.23 -18.87 -23.61
C GLU A 108 -6.75 -19.38 -22.26
N PHE A 109 -7.25 -18.48 -21.42
CA PHE A 109 -7.79 -18.80 -20.11
C PHE A 109 -9.33 -18.85 -20.08
N ASP A 110 -9.99 -18.57 -21.20
CA ASP A 110 -11.44 -18.58 -21.31
C ASP A 110 -12.02 -19.94 -20.91
N GLY A 111 -13.06 -19.92 -20.08
CA GLY A 111 -13.73 -21.12 -19.59
C GLY A 111 -12.97 -21.91 -18.51
N LYS A 112 -11.73 -21.54 -18.15
CA LYS A 112 -10.99 -22.22 -17.09
C LYS A 112 -11.65 -22.01 -15.73
N VAL A 113 -11.77 -23.10 -14.98
CA VAL A 113 -12.37 -23.12 -13.64
C VAL A 113 -11.27 -23.14 -12.58
N LEU A 114 -11.38 -22.23 -11.62
CA LEU A 114 -10.44 -22.03 -10.51
C LEU A 114 -11.16 -22.16 -9.18
N LYS A 115 -10.40 -22.46 -8.12
CA LYS A 115 -10.91 -22.25 -6.76
C LYS A 115 -11.01 -20.75 -6.49
N LEU A 116 -12.07 -20.32 -5.81
CA LEU A 116 -12.30 -18.91 -5.51
C LEU A 116 -11.13 -18.31 -4.71
N GLU A 117 -10.66 -18.99 -3.66
CA GLU A 117 -9.50 -18.57 -2.85
C GLU A 117 -8.24 -18.34 -3.71
N GLN A 118 -8.02 -19.22 -4.70
CA GLN A 118 -6.88 -19.11 -5.61
C GLN A 118 -7.01 -17.89 -6.54
N ALA A 119 -8.25 -17.57 -6.96
CA ALA A 119 -8.53 -16.39 -7.78
C ALA A 119 -8.28 -15.10 -6.97
N LEU A 120 -8.79 -15.02 -5.73
CA LEU A 120 -8.58 -13.87 -4.85
C LEU A 120 -7.10 -13.64 -4.51
N LEU A 121 -6.35 -14.70 -4.21
CA LEU A 121 -4.95 -14.59 -3.77
C LEU A 121 -3.99 -14.19 -4.88
N ASN A 122 -4.18 -14.70 -6.10
CA ASN A 122 -3.15 -14.64 -7.14
C ASN A 122 -3.63 -14.05 -8.47
N LEU A 123 -4.94 -13.95 -8.69
CA LEU A 123 -5.52 -13.61 -9.99
C LEU A 123 -6.66 -12.58 -9.83
N PRO A 124 -6.40 -11.38 -9.27
CA PRO A 124 -7.36 -10.28 -9.39
C PRO A 124 -7.52 -9.85 -10.86
N MET A 125 -6.65 -10.33 -11.76
CA MET A 125 -6.71 -10.13 -13.20
C MET A 125 -6.45 -11.48 -13.91
N PRO A 126 -7.30 -11.92 -14.86
CA PRO A 126 -7.19 -13.26 -15.45
C PRO A 126 -5.90 -13.55 -16.21
N SER A 127 -5.24 -12.53 -16.76
CA SER A 127 -3.92 -12.64 -17.38
C SER A 127 -3.07 -11.42 -17.02
N SER A 128 -1.85 -11.68 -16.53
CA SER A 128 -0.82 -10.67 -16.28
C SER A 128 -0.17 -10.16 -17.56
N GLN A 129 -0.46 -10.77 -18.70
CA GLN A 129 0.04 -10.42 -20.04
C GLN A 129 -1.07 -9.85 -20.93
N CYS A 130 -2.14 -9.32 -20.34
CA CYS A 130 -3.19 -8.67 -21.10
C CYS A 130 -2.61 -7.49 -21.91
N SER A 131 -2.85 -7.50 -23.21
CA SER A 131 -2.44 -6.44 -24.14
C SER A 131 -3.62 -5.67 -24.73
N ALA A 132 -4.84 -5.92 -24.24
CA ALA A 132 -6.01 -5.14 -24.64
C ALA A 132 -5.88 -3.71 -24.14
N SER A 133 -6.29 -2.75 -24.96
CA SER A 133 -6.29 -1.31 -24.65
C SER A 133 -7.72 -0.75 -24.73
N GLY A 134 -7.96 0.32 -23.98
CA GLY A 134 -9.24 0.99 -23.88
C GLY A 134 -9.32 2.21 -24.81
N VAL A 135 -9.76 3.33 -24.25
CA VAL A 135 -9.69 4.66 -24.89
C VAL A 135 -8.26 5.19 -24.88
N SER A 136 -7.51 4.91 -23.80
CA SER A 136 -6.10 5.25 -23.72
C SER A 136 -5.18 4.12 -24.19
N GLU A 137 -3.87 4.38 -24.18
CA GLU A 137 -2.83 3.38 -24.43
C GLU A 137 -2.59 2.42 -23.25
N PHE A 138 -3.22 2.66 -22.10
CA PHE A 138 -3.08 1.80 -20.93
C PHE A 138 -3.86 0.49 -21.08
N ILE A 139 -3.45 -0.53 -20.32
CA ILE A 139 -4.07 -1.85 -20.34
C ILE A 139 -5.52 -1.75 -19.88
N TRP A 140 -6.44 -2.28 -20.69
CA TRP A 140 -7.86 -2.39 -20.38
C TRP A 140 -8.35 -3.80 -20.65
N SER A 141 -8.56 -4.59 -19.59
CA SER A 141 -9.05 -5.95 -19.74
C SER A 141 -10.58 -6.01 -19.66
N SER A 142 -11.22 -6.63 -20.65
CA SER A 142 -12.63 -7.04 -20.58
C SER A 142 -12.84 -8.43 -19.97
N ALA A 143 -11.76 -9.12 -19.57
CA ALA A 143 -11.85 -10.42 -18.92
C ALA A 143 -12.39 -10.30 -17.48
N THR A 144 -13.25 -11.24 -17.08
CA THR A 144 -13.99 -11.24 -15.81
C THR A 144 -14.14 -12.65 -15.25
N TYR A 145 -14.81 -12.75 -14.09
CA TYR A 145 -15.14 -14.00 -13.41
C TYR A 145 -16.65 -14.25 -13.37
N GLU A 146 -17.03 -15.52 -13.45
CA GLU A 146 -18.39 -16.01 -13.28
C GLU A 146 -18.40 -17.14 -12.24
N ILE A 147 -19.53 -17.34 -11.55
CA ILE A 147 -19.67 -18.49 -10.66
C ILE A 147 -19.64 -19.77 -11.50
N ALA A 148 -18.79 -20.72 -11.11
CA ALA A 148 -18.75 -22.04 -11.76
C ALA A 148 -19.76 -22.99 -11.10
N GLU A 149 -20.36 -23.88 -11.90
CA GLU A 149 -21.20 -24.96 -11.38
C GLU A 149 -20.43 -25.84 -10.39
N GLU A 150 -21.09 -26.34 -9.34
CA GLU A 150 -20.45 -27.17 -8.31
C GLU A 150 -19.81 -28.44 -8.89
N SER A 151 -20.43 -29.02 -9.93
CA SER A 151 -19.99 -30.20 -10.67
C SER A 151 -18.71 -29.97 -11.48
N ALA A 152 -18.33 -28.71 -11.73
CA ALA A 152 -17.19 -28.39 -12.57
C ALA A 152 -15.86 -28.75 -11.91
N SER A 153 -14.98 -29.41 -12.67
CA SER A 153 -13.62 -29.77 -12.21
C SER A 153 -12.67 -28.58 -12.32
N VAL A 154 -11.83 -28.38 -11.30
CA VAL A 154 -10.77 -27.35 -11.31
C VAL A 154 -9.76 -27.64 -12.42
N SER A 155 -9.39 -26.61 -13.17
CA SER A 155 -8.45 -26.70 -14.29
C SER A 155 -7.01 -26.93 -13.80
N LYS A 156 -6.26 -27.81 -14.48
CA LYS A 156 -4.89 -28.20 -14.06
C LYS A 156 -3.84 -27.09 -14.22
N ASN A 157 -4.03 -26.19 -15.19
CA ASN A 157 -3.08 -25.14 -15.54
C ASN A 157 -3.71 -23.75 -15.39
N PRO A 158 -3.70 -23.17 -14.18
CA PRO A 158 -4.19 -21.81 -13.93
C PRO A 158 -3.27 -20.77 -14.61
N PRO A 159 -3.77 -19.54 -14.87
CA PRO A 159 -2.91 -18.44 -15.30
C PRO A 159 -1.82 -18.14 -14.27
N SER A 160 -0.71 -17.56 -14.74
CA SER A 160 0.33 -17.03 -13.85
C SER A 160 -0.21 -15.82 -13.08
N GLY A 161 0.08 -15.76 -11.79
CA GLY A 161 -0.40 -14.67 -10.94
C GLY A 161 0.15 -13.30 -11.36
N ALA A 162 -0.57 -12.24 -11.00
CA ALA A 162 -0.11 -10.88 -11.20
C ALA A 162 1.09 -10.57 -10.27
N GLU A 163 2.11 -9.85 -10.77
CA GLU A 163 3.30 -9.48 -9.98
C GLU A 163 2.97 -8.50 -8.82
N PHE A 164 1.91 -7.71 -9.00
CA PHE A 164 1.39 -6.78 -8.01
C PHE A 164 -0.13 -6.97 -7.89
N ILE A 165 -0.59 -7.11 -6.65
CA ILE A 165 -1.99 -7.28 -6.30
C ILE A 165 -2.29 -6.23 -5.23
N PRO A 166 -3.16 -5.23 -5.48
CA PRO A 166 -3.55 -4.26 -4.47
C PRO A 166 -4.31 -4.96 -3.35
N ASP A 167 -4.36 -4.32 -2.18
CA ASP A 167 -5.17 -4.82 -1.07
C ASP A 167 -6.64 -4.93 -1.51
N PRO A 168 -7.32 -6.05 -1.18
CA PRO A 168 -8.71 -6.23 -1.55
C PRO A 168 -9.59 -5.14 -0.95
N PRO A 169 -10.59 -4.64 -1.68
CA PRO A 169 -11.51 -3.64 -1.15
C PRO A 169 -12.28 -4.24 0.03
N ARG A 170 -12.38 -3.48 1.13
CA ARG A 170 -13.06 -3.91 2.35
C ARG A 170 -14.36 -3.15 2.49
N LEU A 171 -15.46 -3.88 2.68
CA LEU A 171 -16.64 -3.28 3.29
C LEU A 171 -16.33 -3.03 4.76
N GLU A 172 -16.61 -1.81 5.25
CA GLU A 172 -16.65 -1.59 6.69
C GLU A 172 -17.72 -2.52 7.27
N LYS A 173 -17.30 -3.61 7.93
CA LYS A 173 -18.23 -4.47 8.65
C LYS A 173 -18.84 -3.62 9.75
N GLU A 174 -20.15 -3.36 9.68
CA GLU A 174 -20.94 -3.11 10.88
C GLU A 174 -20.64 -4.27 11.84
N SER A 175 -19.76 -4.01 12.80
CA SER A 175 -19.45 -4.98 13.83
C SER A 175 -20.74 -5.20 14.62
N SER A 176 -21.31 -6.39 14.43
CA SER A 176 -22.37 -6.97 15.23
C SER A 176 -22.03 -6.91 16.71
N VAL A 177 -22.48 -5.85 17.38
CA VAL A 177 -22.86 -5.85 18.80
C VAL A 177 -24.14 -5.03 18.93
N GLU A 178 -25.22 -5.51 18.33
CA GLU A 178 -26.55 -5.24 18.86
C GLU A 178 -27.05 -6.52 19.53
N GLY A 179 -26.93 -6.53 20.85
CA GLY A 179 -27.59 -7.49 21.69
C GLY A 179 -29.08 -7.46 21.42
N SER A 180 -29.59 -8.61 21.00
CA SER A 180 -31.01 -8.94 20.97
C SER A 180 -31.69 -8.45 22.25
N LYS A 181 -32.55 -7.43 22.12
CA LYS A 181 -33.59 -7.13 23.11
C LYS A 181 -34.60 -8.28 23.11
N SER A 182 -34.37 -9.27 23.97
CA SER A 182 -35.45 -10.08 24.52
C SER A 182 -35.83 -9.49 25.87
N GLU A 183 -37.04 -8.93 25.96
CA GLU A 183 -37.63 -8.50 27.22
C GLU A 183 -37.69 -9.68 28.21
N ILE A 184 -37.08 -9.50 29.39
CA ILE A 184 -37.37 -10.30 30.58
C ILE A 184 -37.82 -9.32 31.67
N PRO A 185 -38.98 -9.54 32.31
CA PRO A 185 -39.55 -8.58 33.24
C PRO A 185 -38.86 -8.67 34.61
N GLY A 186 -38.60 -7.49 35.19
CA GLY A 186 -38.51 -7.23 36.62
C GLY A 186 -37.66 -8.18 37.48
N THR A 187 -36.39 -7.82 37.68
CA THR A 187 -35.70 -7.91 38.99
C THR A 187 -34.31 -7.28 38.86
N ASN A 188 -33.80 -6.69 39.95
CA ASN A 188 -32.41 -6.26 40.16
C ASN A 188 -32.01 -4.81 39.83
N LYS A 189 -32.60 -3.84 40.56
CA LYS A 189 -31.92 -2.54 40.82
C LYS A 189 -30.51 -2.72 41.41
N GLY A 190 -30.22 -3.83 42.08
CA GLY A 190 -28.90 -4.12 42.67
C GLY A 190 -27.83 -4.60 41.69
N LEU A 191 -28.18 -5.19 40.53
CA LEU A 191 -27.20 -5.62 39.52
C LEU A 191 -26.77 -4.46 38.61
N GLN A 192 -27.67 -3.51 38.39
CA GLN A 192 -27.39 -2.35 37.55
C GLN A 192 -26.21 -1.52 38.08
N ASP A 193 -26.07 -1.44 39.40
CA ASP A 193 -24.98 -0.74 40.06
C ASP A 193 -23.60 -1.38 39.83
N TYR A 194 -23.51 -2.62 39.34
CA TYR A 194 -22.24 -3.29 39.05
C TYR A 194 -21.83 -3.22 37.57
N PHE A 195 -22.68 -2.72 36.67
CA PHE A 195 -22.36 -2.67 35.24
C PHE A 195 -21.12 -1.80 34.95
N LEU A 196 -21.04 -0.61 35.54
CA LEU A 196 -19.92 0.30 35.31
C LEU A 196 -18.55 -0.29 35.73
N PRO A 197 -18.35 -0.77 36.98
CA PRO A 197 -17.07 -1.36 37.35
C PRO A 197 -16.77 -2.63 36.55
N LEU A 198 -17.77 -3.49 36.28
CA LEU A 198 -17.58 -4.68 35.45
C LEU A 198 -17.13 -4.32 34.03
N PHE A 199 -17.77 -3.32 33.42
CA PHE A 199 -17.43 -2.82 32.09
C PHE A 199 -16.00 -2.27 32.04
N LEU A 200 -15.60 -1.46 33.03
CA LEU A 200 -14.22 -0.93 33.11
C LEU A 200 -13.18 -2.04 33.32
N ILE A 201 -13.50 -3.08 34.10
CA ILE A 201 -12.63 -4.25 34.26
C ILE A 201 -12.48 -5.00 32.93
N LEU A 202 -13.59 -5.23 32.22
CA LEU A 202 -13.57 -5.89 30.91
C LEU A 202 -12.77 -5.08 29.88
N CYS A 203 -12.98 -3.76 29.82
CA CYS A 203 -12.14 -2.87 29.01
C CYS A 203 -10.66 -2.98 29.41
N GLY A 204 -10.35 -2.98 30.71
CA GLY A 204 -8.98 -3.16 31.19
C GLY A 204 -8.35 -4.47 30.70
N ILE A 205 -9.08 -5.59 30.75
CA ILE A 205 -8.64 -6.90 30.26
C ILE A 205 -8.40 -6.86 28.74
N ILE A 206 -9.28 -6.22 27.97
CA ILE A 206 -9.15 -6.06 26.52
C ILE A 206 -7.92 -5.21 26.16
N PHE A 207 -7.56 -4.22 27.00
CA PHE A 207 -6.42 -3.34 26.75
C PHE A 207 -5.06 -3.96 27.16
N LEU A 208 -5.03 -5.00 28.01
CA LEU A 208 -3.79 -5.68 28.41
C LEU A 208 -2.88 -6.15 27.25
N PRO A 209 -3.38 -6.79 26.17
CA PRO A 209 -2.53 -7.19 25.04
C PRO A 209 -1.92 -6.01 24.28
N PHE A 210 -2.52 -4.82 24.35
CA PHE A 210 -2.04 -3.62 23.66
C PHE A 210 -1.13 -2.75 24.53
N SER A 211 -1.44 -2.62 25.82
CA SER A 211 -0.61 -1.92 26.80
C SER A 211 -0.95 -2.37 28.22
N TRP A 212 0.01 -3.03 28.87
CA TRP A 212 -0.13 -3.47 30.25
C TRP A 212 -0.39 -2.29 31.21
N ILE A 213 0.19 -1.11 30.93
CA ILE A 213 0.00 0.11 31.73
C ILE A 213 -1.44 0.60 31.63
N SER A 214 -1.99 0.65 30.40
CA SER A 214 -3.36 1.08 30.15
C SER A 214 -4.38 0.10 30.74
N GLY A 215 -4.16 -1.21 30.57
CA GLY A 215 -5.01 -2.25 31.13
C GLY A 215 -5.03 -2.26 32.66
N VAL A 216 -3.86 -2.21 33.31
CA VAL A 216 -3.75 -2.13 34.79
C VAL A 216 -4.38 -0.84 35.31
N PHE A 217 -4.21 0.27 34.61
CA PHE A 217 -4.83 1.55 34.97
C PHE A 217 -6.37 1.43 35.01
N LEU A 218 -7.01 0.88 33.98
CA LEU A 218 -8.48 0.74 33.93
C LEU A 218 -9.02 -0.20 35.01
N ILE A 219 -8.30 -1.29 35.31
CA ILE A 219 -8.68 -2.22 36.38
C ILE A 219 -8.62 -1.50 37.73
N LEU A 220 -7.54 -0.77 38.02
CA LEU A 220 -7.43 0.02 39.25
C LEU A 220 -8.46 1.15 39.32
N TRP A 221 -8.74 1.80 38.19
CA TRP A 221 -9.74 2.85 38.07
C TRP A 221 -11.14 2.35 38.37
N SER A 222 -11.47 1.08 38.08
CA SER A 222 -12.79 0.50 38.35
C SER A 222 -13.11 0.28 39.84
N LEU A 223 -12.08 0.12 40.70
CA LEU A 223 -12.23 -0.23 42.11
C LEU A 223 -13.08 0.78 42.92
N PRO A 224 -12.83 2.10 42.88
CA PRO A 224 -13.65 3.07 43.60
C PRO A 224 -15.13 3.05 43.17
N PHE A 225 -15.44 2.57 41.97
CA PHE A 225 -16.80 2.49 41.44
C PHE A 225 -17.53 1.21 41.82
N ILE A 226 -16.94 0.31 42.61
CA ILE A 226 -17.66 -0.82 43.20
C ILE A 226 -18.70 -0.27 44.20
N PRO A 227 -19.98 -0.69 44.16
CA PRO A 227 -21.06 -0.11 44.98
C PRO A 227 -20.76 0.00 46.48
N LEU A 228 -20.07 -1.01 47.05
CA LEU A 228 -19.64 -1.03 48.46
C LEU A 228 -18.61 0.07 48.78
N LEU A 229 -17.66 0.29 47.87
CA LEU A 229 -16.61 1.30 48.02
C LEU A 229 -17.13 2.70 47.72
N TRP A 230 -17.98 2.84 46.71
CA TRP A 230 -18.62 4.10 46.34
C TRP A 230 -19.49 4.67 47.47
N ARG A 231 -20.31 3.84 48.13
CA ARG A 231 -21.10 4.28 49.30
C ARG A 231 -20.24 4.77 50.46
N ASN A 232 -19.07 4.19 50.65
CA ASN A 232 -18.12 4.68 51.67
C ASN A 232 -17.47 6.01 51.26
N LEU A 233 -17.29 6.24 49.96
CA LEU A 233 -16.78 7.48 49.39
C LEU A 233 -17.81 8.61 49.50
N GLU A 234 -19.07 8.35 49.17
CA GLU A 234 -20.20 9.29 49.32
C GLU A 234 -20.36 9.76 50.77
N ARG A 235 -20.16 8.87 51.75
CA ARG A 235 -20.19 9.26 53.18
C ARG A 235 -19.07 10.21 53.58
N LYS A 236 -17.92 10.18 52.91
CA LYS A 236 -16.78 11.05 53.20
C LYS A 236 -16.82 12.35 52.39
N LEU A 237 -17.42 12.32 51.21
CA LEU A 237 -17.53 13.43 50.28
C LEU A 237 -18.98 13.54 49.79
N PRO A 238 -19.84 14.26 50.52
CA PRO A 238 -21.27 14.35 50.20
C PRO A 238 -21.56 15.02 48.84
N ASP A 239 -20.61 15.79 48.31
CA ASP A 239 -20.69 16.41 46.97
C ASP A 239 -20.65 15.39 45.82
N LEU A 240 -20.28 14.13 46.09
CA LEU A 240 -20.31 13.03 45.12
C LEU A 240 -21.68 12.32 45.05
N SER A 241 -22.69 12.83 45.76
CA SER A 241 -24.04 12.26 45.79
C SER A 241 -24.79 12.50 44.48
N GLY A 242 -24.54 11.64 43.50
CA GLY A 242 -25.25 11.67 42.23
C GLY A 242 -24.88 10.48 41.35
N GLY A 243 -25.88 9.72 40.89
CA GLY A 243 -25.65 8.61 39.96
C GLY A 243 -24.86 9.05 38.73
N TRP A 244 -25.19 10.22 38.17
CA TRP A 244 -24.47 10.82 37.03
C TRP A 244 -22.99 11.12 37.30
N ILE A 245 -22.65 11.50 38.54
CA ILE A 245 -21.26 11.80 38.95
C ILE A 245 -20.45 10.51 38.92
N ARG A 246 -21.03 9.39 39.39
CA ARG A 246 -20.41 8.07 39.37
C ARG A 246 -20.14 7.58 37.95
N TYR A 247 -21.14 7.66 37.06
CA TYR A 247 -20.98 7.22 35.66
C TYR A 247 -20.04 8.13 34.87
N GLY A 248 -20.13 9.46 35.05
CA GLY A 248 -19.26 10.42 34.37
C GLY A 248 -17.79 10.27 34.74
N THR A 249 -17.49 10.15 36.04
CA THR A 249 -16.10 9.95 36.51
C THR A 249 -15.55 8.56 36.18
N GLY A 250 -16.40 7.52 36.18
CA GLY A 250 -16.00 6.18 35.74
C GLY A 250 -15.63 6.14 34.26
N LEU A 251 -16.47 6.71 33.39
CA LEU A 251 -16.25 6.68 31.93
C LEU A 251 -15.05 7.53 31.48
N LEU A 252 -14.67 8.57 32.24
CA LEU A 252 -13.46 9.35 31.99
C LEU A 252 -12.16 8.53 32.08
N GLY A 253 -12.18 7.35 32.71
CA GLY A 253 -11.04 6.45 32.72
C GLY A 253 -10.66 5.92 31.32
N ILE A 254 -11.63 5.75 30.42
CA ILE A 254 -11.43 5.20 29.07
C ILE A 254 -10.62 6.14 28.16
N PRO A 255 -10.97 7.43 27.99
CA PRO A 255 -10.16 8.35 27.19
C PRO A 255 -8.76 8.56 27.78
N LEU A 256 -8.62 8.51 29.11
CA LEU A 256 -7.31 8.60 29.76
C LEU A 256 -6.45 7.35 29.49
N ALA A 257 -7.06 6.16 29.50
CA ALA A 257 -6.40 4.91 29.14
C ALA A 257 -6.01 4.85 27.65
N LEU A 258 -6.84 5.40 26.76
CA LEU A 258 -6.52 5.59 25.34
C LEU A 258 -5.36 6.57 25.15
N LEU A 259 -5.32 7.67 25.91
CA LEU A 259 -4.21 8.61 25.86
C LEU A 259 -2.89 7.95 26.30
N ILE A 260 -2.92 7.13 27.35
CA ILE A 260 -1.75 6.33 27.79
C ILE A 260 -1.33 5.31 26.71
N LEU A 261 -2.29 4.71 25.99
CA LEU A 261 -2.03 3.79 24.88
C LEU A 261 -1.37 4.50 23.68
N LEU A 262 -1.81 5.72 23.37
CA LEU A 262 -1.36 6.49 22.21
C LEU A 262 -0.07 7.28 22.46
N LEU A 263 0.27 7.57 23.72
CA LEU A 263 1.46 8.34 24.08
C LEU A 263 2.77 7.77 23.51
N PRO A 264 3.03 6.45 23.54
CA PRO A 264 4.22 5.87 22.92
C PRO A 264 4.23 6.05 21.40
N MET A 265 3.09 5.87 20.72
CA MET A 265 2.98 6.08 19.27
C MET A 265 3.22 7.53 18.86
N LEU A 266 2.77 8.49 19.68
CA LEU A 266 3.03 9.92 19.47
C LEU A 266 4.50 10.29 19.71
N LEU A 267 5.17 9.61 20.65
CA LEU A 267 6.60 9.81 20.92
C LEU A 267 7.51 9.10 19.90
N ASP A 268 7.02 8.02 19.26
CA ASP A 268 7.79 7.18 18.33
C ASP A 268 7.67 7.60 16.85
N GLN A 269 7.00 8.73 16.56
CA GLN A 269 6.97 9.35 15.22
C GLN A 269 8.36 9.77 14.66
N ARG A 270 9.45 9.47 15.36
CA ARG A 270 10.83 9.69 14.89
C ARG A 270 11.52 8.45 14.31
N SER A 271 10.92 7.26 14.27
CA SER A 271 11.58 6.14 13.57
C SER A 271 10.62 5.10 12.98
N ILE A 272 10.14 5.35 11.76
CA ILE A 272 9.58 4.28 10.93
C ILE A 272 10.75 3.37 10.50
N LYS A 273 11.00 2.29 11.26
CA LYS A 273 11.80 1.18 10.75
C LYS A 273 10.97 0.44 9.70
N LYS A 274 11.20 0.76 8.42
CA LYS A 274 10.86 -0.15 7.32
C LYS A 274 11.59 -1.47 7.60
N ASN A 275 10.90 -2.60 7.45
CA ASN A 275 11.54 -3.90 7.34
C ASN A 275 12.42 -3.90 6.07
N GLU A 276 13.63 -3.35 6.19
CA GLU A 276 14.65 -3.46 5.17
C GLU A 276 15.07 -4.92 5.11
N VAL A 277 14.70 -5.61 4.03
CA VAL A 277 15.39 -6.83 3.61
C VAL A 277 16.88 -6.47 3.61
N ALA A 278 17.66 -7.11 4.48
CA ALA A 278 19.08 -6.83 4.62
C ALA A 278 19.76 -7.03 3.25
N LEU A 279 20.12 -5.92 2.62
CA LEU A 279 20.74 -5.93 1.30
C LEU A 279 22.14 -6.56 1.40
N PRO A 280 22.56 -7.34 0.39
CA PRO A 280 23.89 -7.93 0.36
C PRO A 280 24.98 -6.86 0.52
N SER A 281 26.03 -7.16 1.30
CA SER A 281 27.19 -6.30 1.38
C SER A 281 27.92 -6.23 0.03
N TYR A 282 28.52 -5.07 -0.25
CA TYR A 282 29.29 -4.83 -1.46
C TYR A 282 30.71 -4.36 -1.10
N GLU A 283 31.66 -4.65 -1.98
CA GLU A 283 33.03 -4.15 -1.95
C GLU A 283 33.21 -3.09 -3.04
N VAL A 284 33.91 -1.99 -2.75
CA VAL A 284 34.23 -0.98 -3.77
C VAL A 284 35.54 -1.38 -4.47
N LEU A 285 35.49 -1.52 -5.78
CA LEU A 285 36.65 -1.90 -6.61
C LEU A 285 37.47 -0.67 -7.02
N SER A 286 36.80 0.40 -7.45
CA SER A 286 37.46 1.63 -7.92
C SER A 286 36.55 2.85 -7.93
N TYR A 287 37.16 4.03 -7.78
CA TYR A 287 36.55 5.34 -8.00
C TYR A 287 37.18 6.00 -9.24
N GLN A 288 36.36 6.61 -10.07
CA GLN A 288 36.82 7.36 -11.24
C GLN A 288 36.05 8.67 -11.33
N ASP A 289 36.77 9.79 -11.24
CA ASP A 289 36.21 11.10 -11.50
C ASP A 289 35.96 11.28 -13.01
N GLN A 290 34.73 11.59 -13.38
CA GLN A 290 34.30 11.85 -14.76
C GLN A 290 33.62 13.22 -14.88
N SER A 291 33.97 14.14 -13.98
CA SER A 291 33.42 15.49 -13.96
C SER A 291 33.64 16.19 -15.30
N ILE A 292 32.63 16.93 -15.72
CA ILE A 292 32.68 17.79 -16.90
C ILE A 292 32.51 19.25 -16.45
N PRO A 293 32.88 20.24 -17.28
CA PRO A 293 32.60 21.64 -16.97
C PRO A 293 31.13 21.85 -16.60
N GLY A 294 30.88 22.34 -15.38
CA GLY A 294 29.53 22.59 -14.86
C GLY A 294 28.81 21.41 -14.19
N ARG A 295 29.43 20.21 -14.12
CA ARG A 295 28.83 19.04 -13.46
C ARG A 295 29.87 18.11 -12.87
N SER A 296 29.91 18.00 -11.54
CA SER A 296 30.77 17.02 -10.86
C SER A 296 30.16 15.62 -10.93
N ARG A 297 30.96 14.64 -11.37
CA ARG A 297 30.51 13.27 -11.63
C ARG A 297 31.49 12.24 -11.09
N LEU A 298 30.96 11.23 -10.41
CA LEU A 298 31.74 10.10 -9.93
C LEU A 298 31.23 8.79 -10.53
N GLN A 299 32.11 8.04 -11.17
CA GLN A 299 31.85 6.65 -11.53
C GLN A 299 32.50 5.72 -10.50
N VAL A 300 31.74 4.73 -10.04
CA VAL A 300 32.20 3.76 -9.04
C VAL A 300 31.91 2.35 -9.52
N HIS A 301 32.90 1.48 -9.43
CA HIS A 301 32.74 0.06 -9.68
C HIS A 301 32.69 -0.67 -8.34
N ILE A 302 31.68 -1.52 -8.16
CA ILE A 302 31.47 -2.30 -6.95
C ILE A 302 31.33 -3.78 -7.27
N TYR A 303 31.55 -4.64 -6.29
CA TYR A 303 31.43 -6.09 -6.39
C TYR A 303 30.55 -6.61 -5.26
N ALA A 304 29.51 -7.38 -5.61
CA ALA A 304 28.58 -7.97 -4.64
C ALA A 304 28.14 -9.37 -5.13
N PRO A 305 28.90 -10.44 -4.82
CA PRO A 305 28.64 -11.77 -5.35
C PRO A 305 27.33 -12.39 -4.83
N ASN A 306 26.85 -11.91 -3.69
CA ASN A 306 25.64 -12.39 -3.03
C ASN A 306 24.35 -11.78 -3.62
N ALA A 307 24.46 -10.86 -4.57
CA ALA A 307 23.31 -10.28 -5.27
C ALA A 307 22.92 -11.17 -6.47
N VAL A 308 22.01 -12.12 -6.24
CA VAL A 308 21.69 -13.18 -7.21
C VAL A 308 20.67 -12.70 -8.22
N SER A 309 19.59 -12.06 -7.76
CA SER A 309 18.51 -11.58 -8.62
C SER A 309 18.80 -10.22 -9.23
N ALA A 310 18.21 -9.93 -10.41
CA ALA A 310 18.26 -8.59 -11.02
C ALA A 310 17.78 -7.49 -10.05
N ARG A 311 16.76 -7.78 -9.24
CA ARG A 311 16.23 -6.86 -8.24
C ARG A 311 17.24 -6.57 -7.12
N GLU A 312 17.91 -7.59 -6.60
CA GLU A 312 18.94 -7.41 -5.57
C GLU A 312 20.14 -6.64 -6.12
N ARG A 313 20.60 -6.98 -7.34
CA ARG A 313 21.70 -6.30 -8.02
C ARG A 313 21.40 -4.81 -8.21
N ALA A 314 20.21 -4.48 -8.70
CA ALA A 314 19.74 -3.10 -8.82
C ALA A 314 19.70 -2.39 -7.46
N ARG A 315 19.11 -3.01 -6.43
CA ARG A 315 19.01 -2.42 -5.09
C ARG A 315 20.36 -2.18 -4.44
N VAL A 316 21.30 -3.11 -4.57
CA VAL A 316 22.68 -2.97 -4.07
C VAL A 316 23.36 -1.80 -4.76
N ALA A 317 23.28 -1.70 -6.09
CA ALA A 317 23.85 -0.58 -6.84
C ALA A 317 23.22 0.78 -6.45
N MET A 318 21.89 0.83 -6.26
CA MET A 318 21.19 2.04 -5.81
C MET A 318 21.57 2.43 -4.37
N GLN A 319 21.63 1.46 -3.46
CA GLN A 319 22.03 1.72 -2.07
C GLN A 319 23.48 2.21 -2.00
N ALA A 320 24.38 1.56 -2.74
CA ALA A 320 25.77 1.98 -2.84
C ALA A 320 25.87 3.42 -3.38
N ALA A 321 25.12 3.76 -4.42
CA ALA A 321 25.10 5.13 -4.96
C ALA A 321 24.70 6.17 -3.90
N LYS A 322 23.65 5.88 -3.12
CA LYS A 322 23.23 6.75 -2.01
C LYS A 322 24.25 6.83 -0.88
N GLN A 323 24.82 5.69 -0.47
CA GLN A 323 25.82 5.65 0.59
C GLN A 323 27.08 6.41 0.18
N ILE A 324 27.57 6.20 -1.05
CA ILE A 324 28.74 6.90 -1.57
C ILE A 324 28.48 8.41 -1.66
N GLN A 325 27.29 8.81 -2.12
CA GLN A 325 26.85 10.21 -2.08
C GLN A 325 26.90 10.82 -0.67
N GLN A 326 26.53 10.02 0.33
CA GLN A 326 26.49 10.41 1.75
C GLN A 326 27.82 10.25 2.49
N THR A 327 28.80 9.53 1.95
CA THR A 327 30.11 9.32 2.59
C THR A 327 31.21 10.17 1.96
N GLN A 328 31.07 10.54 0.68
CA GLN A 328 31.94 11.53 0.00
C GLN A 328 31.52 12.96 0.38
N LEU A 329 31.29 13.19 1.68
CA LEU A 329 30.81 14.47 2.20
C LEU A 329 31.92 15.52 2.14
N SER A 330 31.79 16.42 1.18
CA SER A 330 31.93 17.86 1.39
C SER A 330 31.50 18.24 2.81
N GLU A 331 32.26 19.13 3.46
CA GLU A 331 31.99 19.63 4.82
C GLU A 331 30.58 20.25 4.97
N ASN A 332 29.87 20.52 3.86
CA ASN A 332 28.51 21.05 3.85
C ASN A 332 27.47 20.00 3.42
N PRO A 333 26.55 19.55 4.31
CA PRO A 333 25.52 18.55 3.99
C PRO A 333 24.49 19.01 2.95
N ASN A 334 24.42 20.30 2.63
CA ASN A 334 23.56 20.85 1.59
C ASN A 334 24.25 20.97 0.22
N GLN A 335 25.53 20.59 0.11
CA GLN A 335 26.32 20.74 -1.12
C GLN A 335 27.29 19.55 -1.29
N PRO A 336 26.85 18.44 -1.88
CA PRO A 336 27.73 17.30 -2.12
C PRO A 336 28.84 17.63 -3.12
N ASP A 337 30.01 17.00 -2.97
CA ASP A 337 31.15 17.18 -3.88
C ASP A 337 30.82 16.73 -5.31
N TYR A 338 30.05 15.64 -5.43
CA TYR A 338 29.58 15.10 -6.70
C TYR A 338 28.08 15.28 -6.85
N GLN A 339 27.66 15.95 -7.92
CA GLN A 339 26.25 16.17 -8.21
C GLN A 339 25.60 14.98 -8.93
N TYR A 340 26.41 14.06 -9.44
CA TYR A 340 25.98 12.85 -10.14
C TYR A 340 26.89 11.67 -9.77
N ILE A 341 26.30 10.52 -9.48
CA ILE A 341 27.03 9.29 -9.19
C ILE A 341 26.51 8.17 -10.10
N SER A 342 27.42 7.46 -10.75
CA SER A 342 27.14 6.24 -11.50
C SER A 342 27.83 5.06 -10.82
N VAL A 343 27.05 4.13 -10.30
CA VAL A 343 27.55 2.88 -9.70
C VAL A 343 27.35 1.74 -10.68
N THR A 344 28.41 0.99 -10.95
CA THR A 344 28.39 -0.22 -11.78
C THR A 344 28.72 -1.42 -10.90
N LEU A 345 27.79 -2.37 -10.81
CA LEU A 345 28.01 -3.65 -10.14
C LEU A 345 28.68 -4.61 -11.13
N GLU A 346 29.92 -4.97 -10.85
CA GLU A 346 30.73 -5.86 -11.68
C GLU A 346 30.48 -7.33 -11.34
N ALA A 347 30.51 -8.17 -12.37
CA ALA A 347 30.40 -9.62 -12.24
C ALA A 347 31.67 -10.27 -11.67
N VAL A 348 32.82 -9.60 -11.81
CA VAL A 348 34.14 -10.12 -11.43
C VAL A 348 34.88 -9.10 -10.58
N ARG A 349 35.64 -9.59 -9.59
CA ARG A 349 36.46 -8.77 -8.70
C ARG A 349 37.71 -8.17 -9.37
N GLN A 350 38.06 -8.61 -10.59
CA GLN A 350 39.38 -8.32 -11.19
C GLN A 350 39.50 -6.88 -11.67
N LYS A 351 40.71 -6.31 -11.48
CA LYS A 351 41.13 -4.97 -11.95
C LYS A 351 41.65 -4.97 -13.40
N SER A 352 41.42 -6.03 -14.17
CA SER A 352 41.72 -6.07 -15.60
C SER A 352 40.64 -5.25 -16.30
N GLY A 353 41.00 -4.24 -17.11
CA GLY A 353 40.09 -3.24 -17.70
C GLY A 353 38.97 -3.73 -18.63
N VAL A 354 38.49 -4.96 -18.49
CA VAL A 354 37.29 -5.51 -19.08
C VAL A 354 36.18 -5.48 -18.02
N SER A 355 35.18 -4.62 -18.23
CA SER A 355 34.01 -4.50 -17.36
C SER A 355 32.93 -5.50 -17.77
N HIS A 356 32.30 -6.15 -16.78
CA HIS A 356 31.19 -7.07 -16.95
C HIS A 356 30.03 -6.58 -16.06
N PRO A 357 29.28 -5.55 -16.50
CA PRO A 357 28.32 -4.86 -15.66
C PRO A 357 27.05 -5.71 -15.47
N LEU A 358 26.79 -6.16 -14.24
CA LEU A 358 25.55 -6.85 -13.84
C LEU A 358 24.40 -5.89 -13.55
N ALA A 359 24.71 -4.71 -13.01
CA ALA A 359 23.74 -3.65 -12.81
C ALA A 359 24.43 -2.30 -12.87
N LYS A 360 23.68 -1.29 -13.29
CA LYS A 360 24.11 0.09 -13.31
C LYS A 360 23.05 0.95 -12.61
N ALA A 361 23.47 1.78 -11.68
CA ALA A 361 22.60 2.73 -11.01
C ALA A 361 23.20 4.13 -11.16
N GLU A 362 22.51 4.99 -11.88
CA GLU A 362 22.86 6.39 -12.03
C GLU A 362 21.93 7.23 -11.14
N TYR A 363 22.53 8.08 -10.32
CA TYR A 363 21.84 8.88 -9.32
C TYR A 363 22.16 10.37 -9.51
N ALA A 364 21.10 11.16 -9.68
CA ALA A 364 21.15 12.62 -9.80
C ALA A 364 20.11 13.21 -8.82
N PRO A 365 20.49 13.55 -7.58
CA PRO A 365 19.53 14.00 -6.55
C PRO A 365 18.72 15.24 -6.95
N ASP A 366 19.28 16.09 -7.80
CA ASP A 366 18.64 17.31 -8.32
C ASP A 366 17.68 17.08 -9.49
N GLY A 367 17.57 15.85 -10.00
CA GLY A 367 16.66 15.51 -11.10
C GLY A 367 17.11 15.99 -12.49
N LEU A 368 18.33 16.53 -12.61
CA LEU A 368 18.88 17.04 -13.87
C LEU A 368 19.67 15.98 -14.67
N GLY A 369 19.53 14.72 -14.26
CA GLY A 369 20.16 13.57 -14.89
C GLY A 369 21.69 13.66 -14.93
N ARG A 370 22.27 13.02 -15.95
CA ARG A 370 23.74 12.95 -16.13
C ARG A 370 24.36 14.30 -16.42
N ASN A 371 23.73 15.13 -17.25
CA ASN A 371 24.32 16.36 -17.80
C ASN A 371 24.14 17.61 -16.94
N GLY A 372 23.12 17.67 -16.07
CA GLY A 372 22.88 18.90 -15.31
C GLY A 372 22.28 20.03 -16.16
N ASP A 373 21.79 19.75 -17.36
CA ASP A 373 21.22 20.76 -18.24
C ASP A 373 19.96 21.37 -17.61
N ILE A 374 19.89 22.70 -17.52
CA ILE A 374 18.73 23.44 -16.95
C ILE A 374 17.52 23.38 -17.90
N ASN A 375 17.76 23.18 -19.21
CA ASN A 375 16.71 23.04 -20.22
C ASN A 375 16.80 21.68 -20.96
N PRO A 376 16.72 20.56 -20.23
CA PRO A 376 16.91 19.24 -20.81
C PRO A 376 15.67 18.85 -21.62
N SER A 377 15.90 18.14 -22.74
CA SER A 377 14.83 17.34 -23.36
C SER A 377 14.16 16.45 -22.31
N LYS A 378 12.85 16.16 -22.43
CA LYS A 378 12.10 15.36 -21.42
C LYS A 378 12.80 14.06 -21.02
N LYS A 379 13.63 13.48 -21.90
CA LYS A 379 14.42 12.25 -21.66
C LYS A 379 15.56 12.38 -20.64
N ASN A 380 16.03 13.59 -20.36
CA ASN A 380 17.17 13.84 -19.48
C ASN A 380 16.77 14.34 -18.07
N ARG A 381 15.47 14.46 -17.77
CA ARG A 381 14.98 14.76 -16.41
C ARG A 381 14.69 13.48 -15.67
N TRP A 382 15.57 13.11 -14.76
CA TRP A 382 15.39 11.97 -13.89
C TRP A 382 16.34 12.07 -12.71
N SER A 383 15.91 11.50 -11.58
CA SER A 383 16.77 11.36 -10.39
C SER A 383 17.43 9.99 -10.31
N TRP A 384 16.81 8.97 -10.90
CA TRP A 384 17.33 7.62 -11.01
C TRP A 384 17.24 7.13 -12.44
N ASN A 385 18.32 6.51 -12.91
CA ASN A 385 18.34 5.69 -14.11
C ASN A 385 19.07 4.39 -13.76
N VAL A 386 18.35 3.29 -13.72
CA VAL A 386 18.85 2.01 -13.21
C VAL A 386 18.64 0.95 -14.28
N SER A 387 19.64 0.11 -14.50
CA SER A 387 19.54 -1.09 -15.32
C SER A 387 20.14 -2.28 -14.60
N SER A 388 19.61 -3.47 -14.86
CA SER A 388 20.13 -4.70 -14.29
C SER A 388 19.98 -5.86 -15.25
N SER A 389 20.94 -6.77 -15.21
CA SER A 389 20.92 -8.03 -15.93
C SER A 389 20.21 -9.10 -15.11
N SER A 390 19.34 -9.85 -15.78
CA SER A 390 18.68 -11.07 -15.28
C SER A 390 19.53 -12.33 -15.50
N VAL A 391 20.66 -12.22 -16.18
CA VAL A 391 21.52 -13.38 -16.51
C VAL A 391 22.11 -13.97 -15.23
N PRO A 392 21.93 -15.28 -14.98
CA PRO A 392 22.61 -15.96 -13.89
C PRO A 392 24.11 -16.02 -14.19
N VAL A 393 24.93 -15.68 -13.21
CA VAL A 393 26.38 -15.65 -13.36
C VAL A 393 27.00 -16.59 -12.36
N GLU A 394 27.82 -17.50 -12.87
CA GLU A 394 28.60 -18.43 -12.06
C GLU A 394 30.06 -17.99 -12.06
N SER A 395 30.59 -17.70 -10.88
CA SER A 395 31.98 -17.26 -10.70
C SER A 395 33.02 -18.29 -11.18
N SER A 396 32.62 -19.55 -11.33
CA SER A 396 33.43 -20.68 -11.81
C SER A 396 33.47 -20.84 -13.32
N ASN A 397 32.58 -20.19 -14.09
CA ASN A 397 32.47 -20.36 -15.53
C ASN A 397 32.67 -19.03 -16.29
N PRO A 398 33.87 -18.77 -16.86
CA PRO A 398 34.17 -17.53 -17.56
C PRO A 398 33.35 -17.29 -18.83
N ASP A 399 32.76 -18.33 -19.43
CA ASP A 399 31.90 -18.18 -20.60
C ASP A 399 30.53 -17.57 -20.24
N SER A 400 30.14 -17.64 -18.96
CA SER A 400 28.89 -17.03 -18.45
C SER A 400 28.89 -15.50 -18.49
N TYR A 401 30.06 -14.87 -18.69
CA TYR A 401 30.21 -13.42 -18.76
C TYR A 401 29.94 -12.82 -20.16
N THR A 402 29.76 -13.67 -21.17
CA THR A 402 29.57 -13.23 -22.55
C THR A 402 28.17 -12.64 -22.74
N GLY A 403 28.10 -11.40 -23.25
CA GLY A 403 26.83 -10.75 -23.59
C GLY A 403 26.07 -10.08 -22.44
N ILE A 404 26.59 -10.06 -21.21
CA ILE A 404 25.93 -9.44 -20.04
C ILE A 404 25.62 -7.95 -20.28
N GLU A 405 26.53 -7.19 -20.89
CA GLU A 405 26.30 -5.76 -21.15
C GLU A 405 25.09 -5.54 -22.09
N LYS A 406 24.87 -6.47 -23.04
CA LYS A 406 23.72 -6.43 -23.95
C LYS A 406 22.41 -6.87 -23.28
N SER A 407 22.48 -7.48 -22.09
CA SER A 407 21.32 -7.93 -21.32
C SER A 407 20.93 -6.95 -20.20
N LEU A 408 21.53 -5.76 -20.15
CA LEU A 408 21.14 -4.72 -19.20
C LEU A 408 19.82 -4.09 -19.63
N GLU A 409 18.74 -4.43 -18.94
CA GLU A 409 17.43 -3.85 -19.19
C GLU A 409 17.13 -2.73 -18.18
N PRO A 410 16.37 -1.69 -18.56
CA PRO A 410 15.92 -0.65 -17.64
C PRO A 410 15.16 -1.28 -16.47
N PHE A 411 15.68 -1.09 -15.27
CA PHE A 411 15.01 -1.47 -14.03
C PHE A 411 14.00 -0.38 -13.68
N LEU A 412 12.85 -0.43 -14.35
CA LEU A 412 11.70 0.39 -13.99
C LEU A 412 11.16 -0.10 -12.65
N LYS A 413 11.03 0.82 -11.69
CA LYS A 413 10.13 0.65 -10.55
C LYS A 413 8.72 0.47 -11.13
N ARG A 414 8.32 -0.79 -11.35
CA ARG A 414 6.92 -1.16 -11.22
C ARG A 414 6.55 -1.01 -9.75
#